data_AF-A0A849Z8Y9-F1
#
_entry.id   AF-A0A849Z8Y9-F1
#
_cell.length_a   1.000
_cell.length_b   1.000
_cell.length_c   1.000
_cell.angle_alpha   90.00
_cell.angle_beta   90.00
_cell.angle_gamma   90.00
#
_symmetry.space_group_name_H-M   'P 1'
#
loop_
_entity.id
_entity.type
_entity.pdbx_description
1 polymer ?
#
loop_
_entity_poly.entity_id
_entity_poly.type
_entity_poly.pdbx_seq_one_letter_code
_entity_poly.pdbx_strand_id
1 'polypeptide(L)'
;GETVPVTYLRPIHVPNAMGKMADLAVYEPGVAALTPDAVQQTFLTKTGMEPADLYVFDVPEGSAENKADLRPGDRILAVDNQEVGAWVTFEELLFAKPDQPHTITFDRQGQRRSGVIQLRRELYVDEYGGEQSRYVLRARNWAPLVPEPLVESPHQVRSAFVSACEETYDVARFIMVGVVRIAEGKIGISTLGGPITVYDVVGEQSAKGVSYFIWAMAIISINLGLINLLPIPVLDGGHLVFFGFEALLRRPLPLRVREIASLVGMVLLVGLMGIAFKNDVERRWDVIRGQVRELVP
;
A
#
# COMPACT_ATOMS: atom_id res chain seq x y z
N GLY A 1 -37.84 -18.33 -6.09
CA GLY A 1 -37.30 -19.67 -6.40
C GLY A 1 -37.56 -20.61 -5.24
N GLU A 2 -37.11 -21.86 -5.33
CA GLU A 2 -37.17 -22.79 -4.18
C GLU A 2 -36.38 -22.23 -3.00
N THR A 3 -36.97 -22.33 -1.80
CA THR A 3 -36.33 -21.88 -0.56
C THR A 3 -35.25 -22.87 -0.16
N VAL A 4 -34.00 -22.41 -0.05
CA VAL A 4 -32.87 -23.25 0.37
C VAL A 4 -32.54 -22.95 1.84
N PRO A 5 -32.52 -23.96 2.72
CA PRO A 5 -32.02 -23.79 4.07
C PRO A 5 -30.49 -23.67 4.05
N VAL A 6 -29.96 -22.59 4.62
CA VAL A 6 -28.53 -22.35 4.79
C VAL A 6 -28.19 -22.32 6.27
N THR A 7 -27.26 -23.18 6.66
CA THR A 7 -26.68 -23.16 8.01
C THR A 7 -25.51 -22.18 8.02
N TYR A 8 -25.47 -21.31 9.02
CA TYR A 8 -24.38 -20.35 9.20
C TYR A 8 -23.93 -20.31 10.66
N LEU A 9 -22.71 -19.84 10.89
CA LEU A 9 -22.17 -19.59 12.22
C LEU A 9 -22.07 -18.08 12.43
N ARG A 10 -22.79 -17.54 13.42
CA ARG A 10 -22.71 -16.12 13.77
C ARG A 10 -21.69 -15.94 14.90
N PRO A 11 -20.62 -15.14 14.70
CA PRO A 11 -19.71 -14.81 15.79
C PRO A 11 -20.40 -13.87 16.79
N ILE A 12 -20.33 -14.22 18.07
CA ILE A 12 -20.67 -13.36 19.20
C ILE A 12 -19.37 -13.04 19.92
N HIS A 13 -18.98 -11.78 19.85
CA HIS A 13 -17.79 -11.30 20.55
C HIS A 13 -18.02 -11.33 22.07
N VAL A 14 -17.07 -11.92 22.80
CA VAL A 14 -17.04 -11.93 24.26
C VAL A 14 -16.03 -10.87 24.71
N PRO A 15 -16.49 -9.65 25.04
CA PRO A 15 -15.58 -8.59 25.46
C PRO A 15 -14.87 -8.95 26.77
N ASN A 16 -13.58 -8.63 26.88
CA ASN A 16 -12.71 -8.93 28.03
C ASN A 16 -12.58 -10.43 28.36
N ALA A 17 -12.61 -11.30 27.35
CA ALA A 17 -12.41 -12.72 27.57
C ALA A 17 -11.07 -13.02 28.26
N MET A 18 -11.08 -14.01 29.15
CA MET A 18 -9.95 -14.37 30.01
C MET A 18 -9.31 -13.16 30.74
N GLY A 19 -10.11 -12.20 31.19
CA GLY A 19 -9.59 -11.04 31.91
C GLY A 19 -8.77 -10.08 31.04
N LYS A 20 -9.14 -9.90 29.77
CA LYS A 20 -8.45 -9.11 28.74
C LYS A 20 -7.18 -9.74 28.16
N MET A 21 -6.92 -11.02 28.43
CA MET A 21 -5.76 -11.70 27.85
C MET A 21 -5.99 -12.16 26.40
N ALA A 22 -7.24 -12.23 25.94
CA ALA A 22 -7.56 -12.63 24.57
C ALA A 22 -8.88 -12.02 24.09
N ASP A 23 -8.99 -11.84 22.77
CA ASP A 23 -10.25 -11.63 22.09
C ASP A 23 -10.86 -12.99 21.75
N LEU A 24 -12.07 -13.25 22.25
CA LEU A 24 -12.80 -14.50 22.02
C LEU A 24 -14.09 -14.21 21.28
N ALA A 25 -14.38 -15.00 20.24
CA ALA A 25 -15.68 -15.06 19.60
C ALA A 25 -16.27 -16.46 19.78
N VAL A 26 -17.49 -16.54 20.29
CA VAL A 26 -18.27 -17.77 20.36
C VAL A 26 -19.16 -17.81 19.13
N TYR A 27 -19.14 -18.92 18.39
CA TYR A 27 -19.94 -19.07 17.19
C TYR A 27 -21.25 -19.77 17.51
N GLU A 28 -22.36 -19.06 17.36
CA GLU A 28 -23.69 -19.65 17.47
C GLU A 28 -24.15 -20.19 16.11
N PRO A 29 -24.61 -21.46 16.04
CA PRO A 29 -25.20 -21.99 14.83
C PRO A 29 -26.60 -21.41 14.59
N GLY A 30 -26.87 -21.01 13.36
CA GLY A 30 -28.17 -20.56 12.90
C GLY A 30 -28.55 -21.21 11.58
N VAL A 31 -29.86 -21.23 11.29
CA VAL A 31 -30.39 -21.66 10.00
C VAL A 31 -31.20 -20.49 9.44
N ALA A 32 -30.86 -20.07 8.21
CA ALA A 32 -31.61 -19.09 7.46
C ALA A 32 -32.28 -19.77 6.25
N ALA A 33 -33.46 -19.30 5.89
CA ALA A 33 -34.14 -19.72 4.66
C ALA A 33 -33.86 -18.67 3.58
N LEU A 34 -33.05 -19.02 2.58
CA LEU A 34 -32.83 -18.15 1.43
C LEU A 34 -33.91 -18.43 0.39
N THR A 35 -34.77 -17.44 0.13
CA THR A 35 -35.74 -17.50 -0.97
C THR A 35 -35.28 -16.51 -2.04
N PRO A 36 -34.82 -16.97 -3.21
CA PRO A 36 -34.37 -16.06 -4.26
C PRO A 36 -35.57 -15.31 -4.85
N ASP A 37 -35.52 -13.98 -4.77
CA ASP A 37 -36.50 -13.09 -5.39
C ASP A 37 -36.28 -13.01 -6.90
N ALA A 38 -37.35 -13.16 -7.66
CA ALA A 38 -37.31 -13.12 -9.12
C ALA A 38 -37.36 -11.66 -9.60
N VAL A 39 -36.25 -10.93 -9.48
CA VAL A 39 -36.09 -9.59 -10.08
C VAL A 39 -35.28 -9.69 -11.38
N GLN A 40 -35.57 -8.79 -12.32
CA GLN A 40 -35.18 -8.82 -13.75
C GLN A 40 -33.68 -9.06 -14.04
N GLN A 41 -33.40 -10.32 -14.42
CA GLN A 41 -32.54 -10.90 -15.47
C GLN A 41 -31.14 -10.31 -15.81
N THR A 42 -30.11 -10.92 -15.20
CA THR A 42 -28.87 -11.40 -15.85
C THR A 42 -28.70 -12.91 -15.51
N PHE A 43 -27.88 -13.69 -16.25
CA PHE A 43 -27.68 -15.14 -15.99
C PHE A 43 -27.28 -15.45 -14.54
N LEU A 44 -26.41 -14.61 -13.95
CA LEU A 44 -26.00 -14.71 -12.54
C LEU A 44 -27.17 -14.47 -11.57
N THR A 45 -28.07 -13.53 -11.88
CA THR A 45 -29.25 -13.23 -11.05
C THR A 45 -30.24 -14.40 -10.98
N LYS A 46 -30.24 -15.34 -11.95
CA LYS A 46 -31.10 -16.53 -11.95
C LYS A 46 -30.73 -17.55 -10.87
N THR A 47 -29.48 -17.58 -10.42
CA THR A 47 -29.05 -18.48 -9.34
C THR A 47 -29.26 -17.86 -7.95
N GLY A 48 -29.75 -16.62 -7.86
CA GLY A 48 -29.78 -15.86 -6.62
C GLY A 48 -28.39 -15.42 -6.15
N MET A 49 -27.37 -15.56 -7.00
CA MET A 49 -25.99 -15.15 -6.70
C MET A 49 -25.72 -13.80 -7.35
N GLU A 50 -25.19 -12.87 -6.56
CA GLU A 50 -24.80 -11.54 -7.03
C GLU A 50 -23.28 -11.37 -6.87
N PRO A 51 -22.61 -10.64 -7.78
CA PRO A 51 -21.24 -10.24 -7.58
C PRO A 51 -21.11 -9.48 -6.27
N ALA A 52 -20.28 -10.00 -5.36
CA ALA A 52 -20.07 -9.38 -4.06
C ALA A 52 -19.31 -8.05 -4.18
N ASP A 53 -18.57 -7.86 -5.29
CA ASP A 53 -17.75 -6.68 -5.53
C ASP A 53 -18.55 -5.36 -5.60
N LEU A 54 -19.83 -5.40 -5.92
CA LEU A 54 -20.69 -4.20 -5.93
C LEU A 54 -21.27 -3.85 -4.56
N TYR A 55 -21.06 -4.69 -3.55
CA TYR A 55 -21.49 -4.41 -2.17
C TYR A 55 -20.44 -3.56 -1.46
N VAL A 56 -20.90 -2.47 -0.86
CA VAL A 56 -20.08 -1.57 -0.06
C VAL A 56 -19.71 -2.27 1.25
N PHE A 57 -18.41 -2.50 1.47
CA PHE A 57 -17.89 -3.08 2.71
C PHE A 57 -17.77 -2.06 3.83
N ASP A 58 -17.25 -0.87 3.51
CA ASP A 58 -16.93 0.15 4.50
C ASP A 58 -17.15 1.56 3.92
N VAL A 59 -17.66 2.47 4.76
CA VAL A 59 -17.86 3.89 4.42
C VAL A 59 -17.46 4.73 5.63
N PRO A 60 -16.27 5.35 5.60
CA PRO A 60 -15.80 6.16 6.72
C PRO A 60 -16.74 7.34 7.03
N GLU A 61 -16.92 7.66 8.32
CA GLU A 61 -17.72 8.81 8.73
C GLU A 61 -17.14 10.13 8.20
N GLY A 62 -18.01 11.08 7.84
CA GLY A 62 -17.62 12.40 7.31
C GLY A 62 -17.12 12.42 5.85
N SER A 63 -16.94 11.25 5.24
CA SER A 63 -16.58 11.07 3.82
C SER A 63 -17.65 11.62 2.85
N ALA A 64 -17.32 11.74 1.57
CA ALA A 64 -18.27 12.24 0.57
C ALA A 64 -19.42 11.25 0.34
N GLU A 65 -19.10 9.97 0.37
CA GLU A 65 -19.94 8.79 0.27
C GLU A 65 -20.92 8.73 1.45
N ASN A 66 -20.43 8.94 2.67
CA ASN A 66 -21.28 8.99 3.86
C ASN A 66 -22.31 10.13 3.79
N LYS A 67 -21.91 11.30 3.25
CA LYS A 67 -22.81 12.43 3.00
C LYS A 67 -23.79 12.19 1.84
N ALA A 68 -23.41 11.35 0.88
CA ALA A 68 -24.28 10.86 -0.19
C ALA A 68 -25.27 9.76 0.30
N ASP A 69 -25.41 9.60 1.62
CA ASP A 69 -26.18 8.53 2.28
C ASP A 69 -25.69 7.12 1.95
N LEU A 70 -24.48 6.91 1.43
CA LEU A 70 -23.95 5.56 1.24
C LEU A 70 -23.58 4.93 2.59
N ARG A 71 -23.87 3.65 2.77
CA ARG A 71 -23.65 2.87 3.99
C ARG A 71 -23.05 1.49 3.68
N PRO A 72 -22.34 0.88 4.64
CA PRO A 72 -21.95 -0.52 4.53
C PRO A 72 -23.16 -1.43 4.27
N GLY A 73 -23.01 -2.37 3.35
CA GLY A 73 -24.06 -3.30 2.90
C GLY A 73 -24.92 -2.79 1.75
N ASP A 74 -24.79 -1.53 1.34
CA ASP A 74 -25.45 -1.03 0.13
C ASP A 74 -24.85 -1.68 -1.12
N ARG A 75 -25.67 -1.95 -2.13
CA ARG A 75 -25.22 -2.43 -3.43
C ARG A 75 -25.26 -1.31 -4.46
N ILE A 76 -24.15 -1.02 -5.13
CA ILE A 76 -24.13 -0.03 -6.19
C ILE A 76 -24.84 -0.57 -7.44
N LEU A 77 -25.70 0.26 -8.05
CA LEU A 77 -26.45 -0.08 -9.26
C LEU A 77 -26.04 0.79 -10.46
N ALA A 78 -25.85 2.10 -10.25
CA ALA A 78 -25.55 3.03 -11.34
C ALA A 78 -24.83 4.30 -10.87
N VAL A 79 -24.13 4.96 -11.81
CA VAL A 79 -23.57 6.31 -11.68
C VAL A 79 -24.09 7.15 -12.84
N ASP A 80 -24.70 8.31 -12.55
CA ASP A 80 -25.25 9.23 -13.57
C ASP A 80 -26.16 8.53 -14.60
N ASN A 81 -27.04 7.65 -14.11
CA ASN A 81 -27.93 6.80 -14.92
C ASN A 81 -27.23 5.77 -15.82
N GLN A 82 -25.92 5.55 -15.67
CA GLN A 82 -25.20 4.46 -16.31
C GLN A 82 -25.10 3.28 -15.34
N GLU A 83 -25.66 2.13 -15.72
CA GLU A 83 -25.57 0.91 -14.91
C GLU A 83 -24.12 0.43 -14.80
N VAL A 84 -23.74 0.02 -13.59
CA VAL A 84 -22.39 -0.50 -13.32
C VAL A 84 -22.46 -1.99 -13.02
N GLY A 85 -21.63 -2.76 -13.72
CA GLY A 85 -21.53 -4.22 -13.56
C GLY A 85 -20.38 -4.67 -12.65
N ALA A 86 -19.47 -3.77 -12.30
CA ALA A 86 -18.30 -4.03 -11.47
C ALA A 86 -17.88 -2.78 -10.70
N TRP A 87 -17.24 -2.97 -9.55
CA TRP A 87 -16.75 -1.84 -8.75
C TRP A 87 -15.72 -0.97 -9.48
N VAL A 88 -14.86 -1.58 -10.29
CA VAL A 88 -13.85 -0.83 -11.07
C VAL A 88 -14.51 0.14 -12.04
N THR A 89 -15.62 -0.25 -12.69
CA THR A 89 -16.38 0.61 -13.59
C THR A 89 -17.06 1.74 -12.84
N PHE A 90 -17.54 1.47 -11.62
CA PHE A 90 -18.06 2.51 -10.73
C PHE A 90 -17.01 3.57 -10.40
N GLU A 91 -15.79 3.14 -10.03
CA GLU A 91 -14.68 4.06 -9.77
C GLU A 91 -14.29 4.83 -11.03
N GLU A 92 -14.12 4.16 -12.17
CA GLU A 92 -13.76 4.79 -13.45
C GLU A 92 -14.74 5.92 -13.84
N LEU A 93 -16.05 5.70 -13.69
CA LEU A 93 -17.06 6.71 -14.00
C LEU A 93 -16.97 7.94 -13.08
N LEU A 94 -16.72 7.73 -11.78
CA LEU A 94 -16.52 8.82 -10.82
C LEU A 94 -15.22 9.60 -11.07
N PHE A 95 -14.13 8.89 -11.37
CA PHE A 95 -12.81 9.51 -11.60
C PHE A 95 -12.66 10.10 -13.01
N ALA A 96 -13.55 9.80 -13.96
CA ALA A 96 -13.55 10.41 -15.29
C ALA A 96 -13.90 11.91 -15.25
N LYS A 97 -14.75 12.34 -14.30
CA LYS A 97 -15.16 13.75 -14.14
C LYS A 97 -15.15 14.15 -12.65
N PRO A 98 -14.00 14.11 -11.98
CA PRO A 98 -13.92 14.12 -10.53
C PRO A 98 -14.32 15.47 -9.90
N ASP A 99 -14.37 16.53 -10.70
CA ASP A 99 -14.83 17.86 -10.29
C ASP A 99 -16.35 18.04 -10.37
N GLN A 100 -17.10 17.08 -10.90
CA GLN A 100 -18.55 17.17 -11.03
C GLN A 100 -19.26 16.35 -9.94
N PRO A 101 -20.44 16.80 -9.48
CA PRO A 101 -21.26 15.99 -8.59
C PRO A 101 -21.88 14.87 -9.41
N HIS A 102 -21.69 13.63 -8.94
CA HIS A 102 -22.22 12.43 -9.53
C HIS A 102 -23.43 11.94 -8.76
N THR A 103 -24.47 11.48 -9.45
CA THR A 103 -25.61 10.81 -8.82
C THR A 103 -25.34 9.32 -8.77
N ILE A 104 -25.21 8.77 -7.57
CA ILE A 104 -25.07 7.33 -7.34
C ILE A 104 -26.43 6.72 -7.02
N THR A 105 -26.78 5.64 -7.70
CA THR A 105 -27.96 4.83 -7.40
C THR A 105 -27.51 3.53 -6.76
N PHE A 106 -28.10 3.20 -5.63
CA PHE A 106 -27.76 2.01 -4.86
C PHE A 106 -29.01 1.32 -4.31
N ASP A 107 -28.93 0.01 -4.09
CA ASP A 107 -29.95 -0.77 -3.40
C ASP A 107 -29.59 -0.90 -1.92
N ARG A 108 -30.56 -0.61 -1.05
CA ARG A 108 -30.48 -0.89 0.37
C ARG A 108 -31.68 -1.74 0.75
N GLN A 109 -31.44 -3.01 1.07
CA GLN A 109 -32.48 -3.94 1.50
C GLN A 109 -33.65 -4.04 0.49
N GLY A 110 -33.36 -4.07 -0.81
CA GLY A 110 -34.35 -4.15 -1.88
C GLY A 110 -35.03 -2.82 -2.24
N GLN A 111 -34.62 -1.71 -1.60
CA GLN A 111 -35.09 -0.36 -1.95
C GLN A 111 -34.02 0.39 -2.74
N ARG A 112 -34.39 0.79 -3.96
CA ARG A 112 -33.57 1.68 -4.78
C ARG A 112 -33.55 3.09 -4.16
N ARG A 113 -32.35 3.55 -3.83
CA ARG A 113 -32.04 4.87 -3.30
C ARG A 113 -31.07 5.58 -4.21
N SER A 114 -30.94 6.89 -4.04
CA SER A 114 -29.95 7.67 -4.76
C SER A 114 -29.37 8.75 -3.87
N GLY A 115 -28.09 9.01 -4.06
CA GLY A 115 -27.33 10.03 -3.37
C GLY A 115 -26.46 10.80 -4.34
N VAL A 116 -26.05 12.01 -3.96
CA VAL A 116 -25.13 12.82 -4.76
C VAL A 116 -23.77 12.81 -4.08
N ILE A 117 -22.75 12.33 -4.80
CA ILE A 117 -21.36 12.30 -4.35
C ILE A 117 -20.55 13.33 -5.13
N GLN A 118 -19.75 14.11 -4.43
CA GLN A 118 -18.74 14.97 -5.01
C GLN A 118 -17.38 14.50 -4.48
N LEU A 119 -16.51 14.03 -5.38
CA LEU A 119 -15.16 13.63 -4.99
C LEU A 119 -14.41 14.84 -4.44
N ARG A 120 -13.64 14.60 -3.37
CA ARG A 120 -12.80 15.64 -2.77
C ARG A 120 -11.35 15.33 -3.00
N ARG A 121 -10.58 16.41 -3.17
CA ARG A 121 -9.13 16.36 -3.13
C ARG A 121 -8.70 16.20 -1.67
N GLU A 122 -7.88 15.20 -1.42
CA GLU A 122 -7.16 15.07 -0.16
C GLU A 122 -5.66 15.14 -0.43
N LEU A 123 -4.95 15.70 0.55
CA LEU A 123 -3.50 15.66 0.60
C LEU A 123 -3.10 14.22 0.92
N TYR A 124 -2.54 13.56 -0.08
CA TYR A 124 -1.88 12.29 0.09
C TYR A 124 -0.39 12.55 0.16
N VAL A 125 0.18 12.26 1.33
CA VAL A 125 1.63 12.22 1.51
C VAL A 125 2.05 10.85 1.01
N ASP A 126 2.79 10.80 -0.08
CA ASP A 126 3.35 9.54 -0.56
C ASP A 126 4.33 8.95 0.47
N GLU A 127 4.75 7.70 0.27
CA GLU A 127 5.70 6.99 1.16
C GLU A 127 7.03 7.75 1.37
N TYR A 128 7.25 8.80 0.57
CA TYR A 128 8.45 9.62 0.58
C TYR A 128 8.20 11.06 1.05
N GLY A 129 7.04 11.39 1.62
CA GLY A 129 6.77 12.74 2.12
C GLY A 129 6.37 13.75 1.05
N GLY A 130 6.21 13.34 -0.21
CA GLY A 130 5.70 14.17 -1.28
C GLY A 130 4.21 14.41 -1.11
N GLU A 131 3.81 15.68 -0.92
CA GLU A 131 2.41 16.06 -0.86
C GLU A 131 1.81 16.08 -2.27
N GLN A 132 0.94 15.12 -2.57
CA GLN A 132 0.16 15.09 -3.79
C GLN A 132 -1.33 15.21 -3.48
N SER A 133 -2.00 16.13 -4.18
CA SER A 133 -3.44 16.25 -4.12
C SER A 133 -4.07 15.26 -5.10
N ARG A 134 -4.78 14.24 -4.58
CA ARG A 134 -5.55 13.30 -5.39
C ARG A 134 -7.01 13.32 -4.98
N TYR A 135 -7.90 13.08 -5.93
CA TYR A 135 -9.29 12.79 -5.60
C TYR A 135 -9.34 11.45 -4.87
N VAL A 136 -10.19 11.37 -3.85
CA VAL A 136 -10.34 10.14 -3.07
C VAL A 136 -11.78 9.67 -3.08
N LEU A 137 -11.91 8.35 -3.22
CA LEU A 137 -13.05 7.57 -2.80
C LEU A 137 -12.55 6.71 -1.63
N ARG A 138 -13.14 6.89 -0.45
CA ARG A 138 -12.80 6.17 0.77
C ARG A 138 -13.71 4.96 1.03
N ALA A 139 -14.84 4.87 0.31
CA ALA A 139 -15.64 3.66 0.36
C ALA A 139 -14.87 2.48 -0.21
N ARG A 140 -14.98 1.33 0.43
CA ARG A 140 -14.38 0.07 -0.02
C ARG A 140 -15.46 -0.92 -0.34
N ASN A 141 -15.22 -1.80 -1.30
CA ASN A 141 -16.12 -2.88 -1.62
C ASN A 141 -15.78 -4.20 -0.95
N TRP A 142 -16.74 -5.12 -0.97
CA TRP A 142 -16.53 -6.50 -0.58
C TRP A 142 -15.78 -7.25 -1.68
N ALA A 143 -14.45 -7.22 -1.58
CA ALA A 143 -13.60 -8.11 -2.35
C ALA A 143 -13.27 -9.33 -1.47
N PRO A 144 -13.79 -10.53 -1.75
CA PRO A 144 -13.28 -11.72 -1.09
C PRO A 144 -11.81 -11.89 -1.51
N LEU A 145 -10.88 -11.48 -0.64
CA LEU A 145 -9.49 -11.92 -0.68
C LEU A 145 -9.49 -13.40 -0.29
N VAL A 146 -10.03 -14.27 -1.14
CA VAL A 146 -9.53 -15.63 -1.19
C VAL A 146 -8.25 -15.48 -1.99
N PRO A 147 -7.06 -15.65 -1.38
CA PRO A 147 -5.85 -15.79 -2.17
C PRO A 147 -6.17 -16.86 -3.21
N GLU A 148 -6.08 -16.51 -4.49
CA GLU A 148 -6.28 -17.51 -5.53
C GLU A 148 -5.42 -18.72 -5.17
N PRO A 149 -5.98 -19.95 -5.21
CA PRO A 149 -5.20 -21.13 -4.87
C PRO A 149 -3.92 -21.09 -5.69
N LEU A 150 -2.77 -21.22 -5.02
CA LEU A 150 -1.46 -21.17 -5.64
C LEU A 150 -1.47 -22.09 -6.86
N VAL A 151 -1.45 -21.50 -8.05
CA VAL A 151 -1.44 -22.29 -9.29
C VAL A 151 -0.06 -22.92 -9.39
N GLU A 152 0.01 -24.25 -9.33
CA GLU A 152 1.27 -24.96 -9.53
C GLU A 152 1.79 -24.70 -10.94
N SER A 153 2.84 -23.86 -11.04
CA SER A 153 3.52 -23.62 -12.30
C SER A 153 4.34 -24.86 -12.67
N PRO A 154 4.20 -25.43 -13.89
CA PRO A 154 5.02 -26.56 -14.35
C PRO A 154 6.52 -26.21 -14.46
N HIS A 155 6.88 -24.93 -14.36
CA HIS A 155 8.25 -24.43 -14.42
C HIS A 155 8.61 -23.57 -13.21
N GLN A 156 8.40 -24.08 -12.00
CA GLN A 156 8.58 -23.35 -10.73
C GLN A 156 9.92 -22.63 -10.61
N VAL A 157 11.03 -23.28 -10.96
CA VAL A 157 12.37 -22.66 -10.84
C VAL A 157 12.57 -21.52 -11.86
N ARG A 158 12.21 -21.75 -13.13
CA ARG A 158 12.35 -20.73 -14.17
C ARG A 158 11.42 -19.54 -13.90
N SER A 159 10.17 -19.82 -13.55
CA SER A 159 9.20 -18.77 -13.21
C SER A 159 9.65 -17.99 -11.98
N ALA A 160 10.09 -18.65 -10.91
CA ALA A 160 10.64 -17.98 -9.73
C ALA A 160 11.85 -17.10 -10.06
N PHE A 161 12.78 -17.57 -10.92
CA PHE A 161 13.93 -16.77 -11.33
C PHE A 161 13.52 -15.53 -12.15
N VAL A 162 12.62 -15.70 -13.12
CA VAL A 162 12.10 -14.58 -13.93
C VAL A 162 11.38 -13.58 -13.04
N SER A 163 10.47 -14.04 -12.18
CA SER A 163 9.75 -13.20 -11.23
C SER A 163 10.71 -12.50 -10.26
N ALA A 164 11.77 -13.16 -9.80
CA ALA A 164 12.78 -12.53 -8.94
C ALA A 164 13.54 -11.41 -9.69
N CYS A 165 13.86 -11.60 -10.98
CA CYS A 165 14.47 -10.55 -11.80
C CYS A 165 13.51 -9.37 -12.04
N GLU A 166 12.25 -9.64 -12.33
CA GLU A 166 11.21 -8.63 -12.52
C GLU A 166 11.00 -7.82 -11.24
N GLU A 167 10.79 -8.48 -10.10
CA GLU A 167 10.64 -7.84 -8.79
C GLU A 167 11.88 -7.00 -8.43
N THR A 168 13.07 -7.53 -8.67
CA THR A 168 14.32 -6.79 -8.42
C THR A 168 14.40 -5.54 -9.28
N TYR A 169 14.01 -5.62 -10.56
CA TYR A 169 13.98 -4.48 -11.47
C TYR A 169 12.97 -3.43 -11.02
N ASP A 170 11.77 -3.84 -10.64
CA ASP A 170 10.71 -2.93 -10.20
C ASP A 170 11.08 -2.21 -8.90
N VAL A 171 11.62 -2.94 -7.92
CA VAL A 171 12.14 -2.36 -6.67
C VAL A 171 13.30 -1.42 -6.97
N ALA A 172 14.27 -1.81 -7.80
CA ALA A 172 15.41 -0.97 -8.15
C ALA A 172 14.95 0.32 -8.87
N ARG A 173 14.00 0.21 -9.81
CA ARG A 173 13.40 1.34 -10.52
C ARG A 173 12.72 2.29 -9.54
N PHE A 174 11.93 1.76 -8.61
CA PHE A 174 11.23 2.52 -7.59
C PHE A 174 12.20 3.32 -6.72
N ILE A 175 13.23 2.67 -6.17
CA ILE A 175 14.29 3.32 -5.39
C ILE A 175 14.98 4.40 -6.22
N MET A 176 15.31 4.11 -7.49
CA MET A 176 16.00 5.07 -8.35
C MET A 176 15.17 6.33 -8.62
N VAL A 177 13.86 6.18 -8.87
CA VAL A 177 12.94 7.32 -9.00
C VAL A 177 12.91 8.15 -7.72
N GLY A 178 12.89 7.50 -6.55
CA GLY A 178 12.98 8.17 -5.25
C GLY A 178 14.26 9.00 -5.11
N VAL A 179 15.42 8.42 -5.40
CA VAL A 179 16.73 9.11 -5.34
C VAL A 179 16.76 10.32 -6.27
N VAL A 180 16.27 10.18 -7.51
CA VAL A 180 16.21 11.30 -8.47
C VAL A 180 15.30 12.41 -7.95
N ARG A 181 14.12 12.09 -7.41
CA ARG A 181 13.20 13.09 -6.86
C ARG A 181 13.73 13.80 -5.62
N ILE A 182 14.54 13.13 -4.80
CA ILE A 182 15.27 13.75 -3.69
C ILE A 182 16.32 14.72 -4.24
N ALA A 183 17.08 14.31 -5.26
CA ALA A 183 18.08 15.17 -5.90
C ALA A 183 17.45 16.41 -6.58
N GLU A 184 16.22 16.28 -7.11
CA GLU A 184 15.43 17.39 -7.65
C GLU A 184 14.80 18.28 -6.55
N GLY A 185 14.89 17.91 -5.28
CA GLY A 185 14.27 18.63 -4.16
C GLY A 185 12.74 18.51 -4.09
N LYS A 186 12.14 17.57 -4.85
CA LYS A 186 10.69 17.29 -4.82
C LYS A 186 10.29 16.46 -3.61
N ILE A 187 11.25 15.75 -3.03
CA ILE A 187 11.13 14.99 -1.80
C ILE A 187 12.08 15.59 -0.77
N GLY A 188 11.57 15.86 0.43
CA GLY A 188 12.38 16.39 1.53
C GLY A 188 13.38 15.36 2.05
N ILE A 189 14.60 15.81 2.37
CA ILE A 189 15.67 14.95 2.94
C ILE A 189 15.26 14.38 4.32
N SER A 190 14.24 14.95 4.97
CA SER A 190 13.62 14.44 6.21
C SER A 190 12.98 13.05 6.07
N THR A 191 12.74 12.58 4.85
CA THR A 191 12.12 11.27 4.60
C THR A 191 13.14 10.15 4.45
N LEU A 192 14.42 10.49 4.37
CA LEU A 192 15.50 9.50 4.43
C LEU A 192 15.50 8.83 5.82
N GLY A 193 15.17 7.55 5.84
CA GLY A 193 15.31 6.68 7.00
C GLY A 193 16.77 6.29 7.21
N GLY A 194 17.22 6.35 8.46
CA GLY A 194 18.55 5.89 8.87
C GLY A 194 18.56 4.44 9.38
N PRO A 195 19.65 4.03 10.05
CA PRO A 195 19.81 2.68 10.60
C PRO A 195 18.71 2.28 11.58
N ILE A 196 18.15 3.24 12.32
CA ILE A 196 17.10 2.93 13.29
C ILE A 196 15.82 2.60 12.54
N THR A 197 15.47 3.38 11.51
CA THR A 197 14.29 3.07 10.66
C THR A 197 14.41 1.70 9.98
N VAL A 198 15.62 1.31 9.52
CA VAL A 198 15.86 -0.03 8.99
C VAL A 198 15.58 -1.12 10.04
N TYR A 199 16.02 -0.93 11.28
CA TYR A 199 15.75 -1.88 12.37
C TYR A 199 14.25 -2.09 12.61
N ASP A 200 13.46 -1.01 12.63
CA ASP A 200 12.02 -1.09 12.86
C ASP A 200 11.30 -1.80 11.71
N VAL A 201 11.63 -1.47 10.46
CA VAL A 201 11.03 -2.11 9.30
C VAL A 201 11.30 -3.61 9.35
N VAL A 202 12.54 -4.03 9.62
CA VAL A 202 12.86 -5.45 9.75
C VAL A 202 12.11 -6.10 10.91
N GLY A 203 12.01 -5.43 12.06
CA GLY A 203 11.29 -5.92 13.24
C GLY A 203 9.80 -6.13 12.96
N GLU A 204 9.14 -5.15 12.34
CA GLU A 204 7.72 -5.21 11.98
C GLU A 204 7.44 -6.32 10.96
N GLN A 205 8.28 -6.45 9.92
CA GLN A 205 8.11 -7.47 8.89
C GLN A 205 8.40 -8.87 9.44
N SER A 206 9.36 -9.01 10.36
CA SER A 206 9.63 -10.28 11.06
C SER A 206 8.42 -10.77 11.86
N ALA A 207 7.69 -9.86 12.51
CA ALA A 207 6.47 -10.19 13.23
C ALA A 207 5.33 -10.70 12.32
N LYS A 208 5.35 -10.37 11.02
CA LYS A 208 4.36 -10.83 10.03
C LYS A 208 4.67 -12.22 9.46
N GLY A 209 5.88 -12.74 9.71
CA GLY A 209 6.29 -14.09 9.32
C GLY A 209 7.52 -14.13 8.40
N VAL A 210 8.01 -15.34 8.14
CA VAL A 210 9.30 -15.57 7.45
C VAL A 210 9.32 -15.01 6.03
N SER A 211 8.21 -15.13 5.28
CA SER A 211 8.13 -14.62 3.91
C SER A 211 8.32 -13.10 3.85
N TYR A 212 7.66 -12.37 4.76
CA TYR A 212 7.78 -10.91 4.87
C TYR A 212 9.19 -10.50 5.31
N PHE A 213 9.80 -11.25 6.23
CA PHE A 213 11.18 -11.03 6.66
C PHE A 213 12.18 -11.16 5.50
N ILE A 214 12.08 -12.24 4.71
CA ILE A 214 12.97 -12.46 3.55
C ILE A 214 12.78 -11.32 2.53
N TRP A 215 11.55 -10.91 2.27
CA TRP A 215 11.26 -9.80 1.37
C TRP A 215 11.86 -8.47 1.86
N ALA A 216 11.74 -8.16 3.15
CA ALA A 216 12.36 -6.97 3.75
C ALA A 216 13.89 -6.99 3.60
N MET A 217 14.52 -8.14 3.85
CA MET A 217 15.97 -8.33 3.66
C MET A 217 16.39 -8.18 2.20
N ALA A 218 15.57 -8.65 1.25
CA ALA A 218 15.81 -8.49 -0.18
C ALA A 218 15.78 -7.01 -0.58
N ILE A 219 14.77 -6.25 -0.14
CA ILE A 219 14.68 -4.81 -0.42
C ILE A 219 15.89 -4.06 0.13
N ILE A 220 16.30 -4.34 1.38
CA ILE A 220 17.46 -3.69 2.00
C ILE A 220 18.72 -3.99 1.19
N SER A 221 18.88 -5.23 0.74
CA SER A 221 20.03 -5.66 -0.06
C SER A 221 20.06 -5.00 -1.44
N ILE A 222 18.92 -4.90 -2.11
CA ILE A 222 18.78 -4.19 -3.39
C ILE A 222 19.12 -2.70 -3.19
N ASN A 223 18.60 -2.07 -2.13
CA ASN A 223 18.84 -0.66 -1.84
C ASN A 223 20.34 -0.39 -1.57
N LEU A 224 20.99 -1.21 -0.74
CA LEU A 224 22.42 -1.08 -0.47
C LEU A 224 23.26 -1.27 -1.75
N GLY A 225 22.90 -2.26 -2.58
CA GLY A 225 23.55 -2.48 -3.88
C GLY A 225 23.38 -1.29 -4.82
N LEU A 226 22.18 -0.72 -4.92
CA LEU A 226 21.89 0.42 -5.79
C LEU A 226 22.58 1.70 -5.31
N ILE A 227 22.57 1.98 -4.00
CA ILE A 227 23.28 3.12 -3.41
C ILE A 227 24.78 2.99 -3.69
N ASN A 228 25.36 1.81 -3.54
CA ASN A 228 26.78 1.58 -3.83
C ASN A 228 27.13 1.77 -5.32
N LEU A 229 26.15 1.66 -6.23
CA LEU A 229 26.34 1.90 -7.66
C LEU A 229 26.21 3.39 -8.05
N LEU A 230 25.78 4.26 -7.13
CA LEU A 230 25.70 5.70 -7.40
C LEU A 230 27.09 6.28 -7.72
N PRO A 231 27.15 7.34 -8.55
CA PRO A 231 28.39 7.98 -8.97
C PRO A 231 29.04 8.82 -7.85
N ILE A 232 29.25 8.22 -6.69
CA ILE A 232 29.84 8.84 -5.50
C ILE A 232 31.28 8.30 -5.35
N PRO A 233 32.32 9.15 -5.41
CA PRO A 233 33.74 8.77 -5.43
C PRO A 233 34.29 7.81 -4.35
N VAL A 234 33.57 7.59 -3.25
CA VAL A 234 33.95 6.67 -2.16
C VAL A 234 33.20 5.33 -2.23
N LEU A 235 32.19 5.23 -3.10
CA LEU A 235 31.43 4.02 -3.37
C LEU A 235 31.94 3.34 -4.66
N ASP A 236 31.55 2.08 -4.86
CA ASP A 236 31.92 1.27 -6.02
C ASP A 236 31.53 1.95 -7.36
N GLY A 237 30.39 2.63 -7.39
CA GLY A 237 29.95 3.42 -8.54
C GLY A 237 30.84 4.62 -8.86
N GLY A 238 31.51 5.21 -7.87
CA GLY A 238 32.52 6.25 -8.08
C GLY A 238 33.74 5.73 -8.85
N HIS A 239 34.16 4.50 -8.55
CA HIS A 239 35.23 3.84 -9.30
C HIS A 239 34.81 3.55 -10.75
N LEU A 240 33.57 3.12 -10.98
CA LEU A 240 33.03 2.95 -12.34
C LEU A 240 33.06 4.26 -13.13
N VAL A 241 32.71 5.38 -12.51
CA VAL A 241 32.81 6.71 -13.13
C VAL A 241 34.25 7.08 -13.47
N PHE A 242 35.20 6.81 -12.56
CA PHE A 242 36.62 7.04 -12.85
C PHE A 242 37.11 6.22 -14.03
N PHE A 243 36.75 4.93 -14.11
CA PHE A 243 37.09 4.08 -15.25
C PHE A 243 36.44 4.57 -16.55
N GLY A 244 35.20 5.08 -16.49
CA GLY A 244 34.52 5.70 -17.62
C GLY A 244 35.27 6.92 -18.15
N PHE A 245 35.70 7.81 -17.26
CA PHE A 245 36.54 8.96 -17.63
C PHE A 245 37.89 8.52 -18.19
N GLU A 246 38.53 7.49 -17.63
CA GLU A 246 39.82 7.00 -18.13
C GLU A 246 39.71 6.34 -19.49
N ALA A 247 38.62 5.60 -19.74
CA ALA A 247 38.33 5.05 -21.06
C ALA A 247 38.12 6.15 -22.10
N LEU A 248 37.44 7.24 -21.73
CA LEU A 248 37.21 8.40 -22.60
C LEU A 248 38.49 9.21 -22.85
N LEU A 249 39.24 9.52 -21.80
CA LEU A 249 40.47 10.32 -21.88
C LEU A 249 41.69 9.48 -22.35
N ARG A 250 41.57 8.15 -22.40
CA ARG A 250 42.64 7.17 -22.71
C ARG A 250 43.92 7.36 -21.90
N ARG A 251 43.81 7.94 -20.70
CA ARG A 251 44.92 8.17 -19.76
C ARG A 251 44.39 8.05 -18.33
N PRO A 252 45.23 7.60 -17.38
CA PRO A 252 44.82 7.51 -15.98
C PRO A 252 44.51 8.90 -15.42
N LEU A 253 43.50 8.98 -14.55
CA LEU A 253 43.21 10.20 -13.80
C LEU A 253 44.34 10.46 -12.80
N PRO A 254 44.76 11.72 -12.63
CA PRO A 254 45.77 12.05 -11.64
C PRO A 254 45.33 11.62 -10.24
N LEU A 255 46.24 11.03 -9.47
CA LEU A 255 45.96 10.52 -8.12
C LEU A 255 45.30 11.57 -7.22
N ARG A 256 45.79 12.82 -7.26
CA ARG A 256 45.23 13.95 -6.51
C ARG A 256 43.76 14.22 -6.81
N VAL A 257 43.33 14.04 -8.07
CA VAL A 257 41.93 14.26 -8.45
C VAL A 257 41.05 13.19 -7.84
N ARG A 258 41.49 11.93 -7.87
CA ARG A 258 40.78 10.81 -7.23
C ARG A 258 40.70 11.01 -5.71
N GLU A 259 41.82 11.38 -5.06
CA GLU A 259 41.87 11.63 -3.60
C GLU A 259 40.92 12.75 -3.18
N ILE A 260 40.93 13.88 -3.88
CA ILE A 260 40.03 15.01 -3.59
C ILE A 260 38.57 14.59 -3.80
N ALA A 261 38.27 13.91 -4.92
CA ALA A 261 36.93 13.44 -5.21
C ALA A 261 36.42 12.48 -4.13
N SER A 262 37.24 11.49 -3.72
CA SER A 262 36.90 10.55 -2.66
C SER A 262 36.72 11.22 -1.30
N LEU A 263 37.55 12.22 -0.95
CA LEU A 263 37.39 12.99 0.27
C LEU A 263 36.07 13.77 0.28
N VAL A 264 35.76 14.46 -0.82
CA VAL A 264 34.48 15.19 -0.99
C VAL A 264 33.30 14.22 -0.88
N GLY A 265 33.37 13.08 -1.58
CA GLY A 265 32.35 12.03 -1.51
C GLY A 265 32.15 11.49 -0.10
N MET A 266 33.24 11.25 0.64
CA MET A 266 33.18 10.76 2.01
C MET A 266 32.55 11.78 2.96
N VAL A 267 32.92 13.06 2.87
CA VAL A 267 32.30 14.13 3.67
C VAL A 267 30.80 14.23 3.39
N LEU A 268 30.40 14.16 2.10
CA LEU A 268 28.99 14.16 1.72
C LEU A 268 28.23 12.97 2.28
N LEU A 269 28.78 11.75 2.19
CA LEU A 269 28.13 10.54 2.73
C LEU A 269 27.98 10.60 4.25
N VAL A 270 29.05 10.97 4.97
CA VAL A 270 29.00 11.10 6.43
C VAL A 270 28.00 12.18 6.84
N GLY A 271 27.96 13.30 6.10
CA GLY A 271 26.96 14.35 6.31
C GLY A 271 25.53 13.85 6.11
N LEU A 272 25.27 13.11 5.01
CA LEU A 272 23.97 12.52 4.73
C LEU A 272 23.55 11.50 5.80
N MET A 273 24.49 10.64 6.24
CA MET A 273 24.27 9.68 7.31
C MET A 273 23.94 10.39 8.64
N GLY A 274 24.62 11.50 8.94
CA GLY A 274 24.32 12.36 10.08
C GLY A 274 22.90 12.94 10.01
N ILE A 275 22.47 13.40 8.83
CA ILE A 275 21.10 13.90 8.61
C ILE A 275 20.08 12.76 8.78
N ALA A 276 20.31 11.60 8.19
CA ALA A 276 19.41 10.45 8.31
C ALA A 276 19.28 9.99 9.77
N PHE A 277 20.38 9.95 10.51
CA PHE A 277 20.37 9.65 11.94
C PHE A 277 19.61 10.71 12.75
N LYS A 278 19.83 12.00 12.45
CA LYS A 278 19.07 13.10 13.06
C LYS A 278 17.56 12.93 12.81
N ASN A 279 17.16 12.64 11.58
CA ASN A 279 15.75 12.41 11.21
C ASN A 279 15.16 11.23 11.98
N ASP A 280 15.90 10.13 12.11
CA ASP A 280 15.47 8.96 12.88
C ASP A 280 15.23 9.31 14.36
N VAL A 281 16.16 10.07 14.97
CA VAL A 281 16.04 10.52 16.36
C VAL A 281 14.87 11.47 16.55
N GLU A 282 14.70 12.45 15.66
CA GLU A 282 13.56 13.39 15.71
C GLU A 282 12.22 12.66 15.62
N ARG A 283 12.11 11.70 14.69
CA ARG A 283 10.90 10.87 14.51
C ARG A 283 10.55 10.05 15.75
N ARG A 284 11.56 9.61 16.51
CA ARG A 284 11.38 8.76 17.71
C ARG A 284 11.49 9.53 19.03
N TRP A 285 11.66 10.84 18.99
CA TRP A 285 11.94 11.63 20.18
C TRP A 285 10.85 11.51 21.24
N ASP A 286 9.58 11.41 20.83
CA ASP A 286 8.45 11.26 21.75
C ASP A 286 8.43 9.92 22.46
N VAL A 287 8.74 8.84 21.74
CA VAL A 287 8.84 7.48 22.30
C VAL A 287 10.02 7.39 23.26
N ILE A 288 11.18 7.91 22.85
CA ILE A 288 12.41 7.92 23.67
C ILE A 288 12.16 8.71 24.96
N ARG A 289 11.55 9.91 24.87
CA ARG A 289 11.21 10.71 26.05
C ARG A 289 10.23 10.00 26.98
N GLY A 290 9.24 9.29 26.43
CA GLY A 290 8.30 8.49 27.21
C GLY A 290 9.01 7.42 28.03
N GLN A 291 9.85 6.61 27.38
CA GLN A 291 10.60 5.52 28.03
C GLN A 291 11.60 6.03 29.08
N VAL A 292 12.31 7.12 28.81
CA VAL A 292 13.23 7.72 29.79
C VAL A 292 12.49 8.22 31.03
N ARG A 293 11.29 8.75 30.87
CA ARG A 293 10.45 9.23 31.98
C ARG A 293 9.87 8.10 32.84
N GLU A 294 9.73 6.90 32.28
CA GLU A 294 9.36 5.69 33.04
C GLU A 294 10.56 5.09 33.80
N LEU A 295 11.78 5.27 33.28
CA LEU A 295 13.02 4.75 33.87
C LEU A 295 13.65 5.66 34.93
N VAL A 296 13.32 6.95 34.92
CA VAL A 296 13.76 7.93 35.90
C VAL A 296 12.54 8.41 36.69
N PRO A 297 12.31 7.88 37.91
CA PRO A 297 11.18 8.29 38.76
C PRO A 297 11.26 9.74 39.23
#